data_AF-A0A956BZB0-F1
#
_entry.id   AF-A0A956BZB0-F1
#
_cell.length_a   1.000
_cell.length_b   1.000
_cell.length_c   1.000
_cell.angle_alpha   90.00
_cell.angle_beta   90.00
_cell.angle_gamma   90.00
#
_symmetry.space_group_name_H-M   'P 1'
#
loop_
_entity.id
_entity.type
_entity.pdbx_description
1 polymer ?
#
loop_
_entity_poly.entity_id
_entity_poly.type
_entity_poly.pdbx_seq_one_letter_code
_entity_poly.pdbx_strand_id
1 'polypeptide(L)'
;MANILANLFAKNPLSGVCEQMDRVVICAEGLLPLIDALIANDQEEVRKQAKHISQLERAADDQKNEVRSHIPPRLFLPVARRDLLRLIAHIDSMADSTEDVGVLLSLRAMEVPEPMKAPLRLYAEKAVASAYAARDLVKQIDGLLAAGFKGRAASRAKESIVALSLQEHETDKLQDQLAKLVFQMEKELSPVAIMMWMKILREIGDIANHAENVGDQFRLFIAK
;
A
#
# COMPACT_ATOMS: atom_id res chain seq x y z
N MET A 1 26.03 22.24 25.28
CA MET A 1 25.78 20.80 25.03
C MET A 1 24.30 20.38 25.15
N ALA A 2 23.40 21.18 25.74
CA ALA A 2 21.96 20.85 25.82
C ALA A 2 21.18 20.95 24.48
N ASN A 3 21.65 21.75 23.50
CA ASN A 3 20.94 21.97 22.23
C ASN A 3 21.11 20.87 21.16
N ILE A 4 22.05 19.94 21.31
CA ILE A 4 22.25 18.87 20.31
C ILE A 4 21.22 17.75 20.51
N LEU A 5 20.94 17.40 21.76
CA LEU A 5 19.89 16.42 22.10
C LEU A 5 18.50 17.00 21.83
N ALA A 6 18.25 18.26 22.19
CA ALA A 6 16.98 18.93 21.88
C ALA A 6 16.72 19.02 20.36
N ASN A 7 17.75 19.27 19.54
CA ASN A 7 17.62 19.23 18.07
C ASN A 7 17.53 17.80 17.49
N LEU A 8 18.05 16.78 18.20
CA LEU A 8 17.85 15.37 17.83
C LEU A 8 16.38 14.94 17.99
N PHE A 9 15.68 15.52 18.96
CA PHE A 9 14.25 15.30 19.20
C PHE A 9 13.34 16.26 18.42
N ALA A 10 13.88 17.33 17.83
CA ALA A 10 13.09 18.40 17.23
C ALA A 10 12.39 18.04 15.90
N LYS A 11 12.66 16.89 15.28
CA LYS A 11 11.82 16.26 14.24
C LYS A 11 12.26 14.80 14.11
N ASN A 12 11.65 13.90 14.89
CA ASN A 12 11.84 12.46 14.68
C ASN A 12 11.36 12.12 13.26
N PRO A 13 12.24 11.75 12.30
CA PRO A 13 11.84 11.49 10.91
C PRO A 13 10.80 10.37 10.82
N LEU A 14 10.70 9.51 11.83
CA LEU A 14 9.71 8.43 11.91
C LEU A 14 8.28 8.94 12.06
N SER A 15 8.09 10.10 12.71
CA SER A 15 6.75 10.72 12.79
C SER A 15 6.21 11.06 11.40
N GLY A 16 7.08 11.58 10.54
CA GLY A 16 6.73 11.85 9.14
C GLY A 16 6.49 10.58 8.32
N VAL A 17 7.22 9.49 8.61
CA VAL A 17 6.95 8.17 7.98
C VAL A 17 5.58 7.62 8.39
N CYS A 18 5.20 7.74 9.67
CA CYS A 18 3.86 7.37 10.13
C CYS A 18 2.78 8.22 9.46
N GLU A 19 3.00 9.53 9.33
CA GLU A 19 2.08 10.44 8.63
C GLU A 19 1.96 10.09 7.13
N GLN A 20 3.07 9.80 6.45
CA GLN A 20 3.07 9.31 5.07
C GLN A 20 2.22 8.05 4.96
N MET A 21 2.42 7.09 5.86
CA MET A 21 1.67 5.84 5.87
C MET A 21 0.17 6.05 6.10
N ASP A 22 -0.21 6.96 7.00
CA ASP A 22 -1.62 7.32 7.20
C ASP A 22 -2.24 7.90 5.91
N ARG A 23 -1.54 8.77 5.18
CA ARG A 23 -2.00 9.31 3.89
C ARG A 23 -2.12 8.24 2.81
N VAL A 24 -1.15 7.33 2.74
CA VAL A 24 -1.19 6.22 1.78
C VAL A 24 -2.38 5.30 2.06
N VAL A 25 -2.69 5.00 3.33
CA VAL A 25 -3.89 4.22 3.66
C VAL A 25 -5.16 4.93 3.19
N ILE A 26 -5.27 6.25 3.41
CA ILE A 26 -6.42 7.04 2.91
C ILE A 26 -6.51 6.95 1.38
N CYS A 27 -5.39 6.99 0.66
CA CYS A 27 -5.36 6.79 -0.79
C CYS A 27 -5.88 5.38 -1.17
N ALA A 28 -5.34 4.33 -0.54
CA ALA A 28 -5.74 2.94 -0.76
C ALA A 28 -7.23 2.70 -0.50
N GLU A 29 -7.81 3.33 0.53
CA GLU A 29 -9.25 3.25 0.80
C GLU A 29 -10.13 3.75 -0.36
N GLY A 30 -9.62 4.69 -1.17
CA GLY A 30 -10.28 5.16 -2.39
C GLY A 30 -10.55 4.05 -3.41
N LEU A 31 -9.84 2.92 -3.33
CA LEU A 31 -10.07 1.75 -4.17
C LEU A 31 -11.50 1.20 -4.00
N LEU A 32 -12.05 1.21 -2.78
CA LEU A 32 -13.36 0.61 -2.50
C LEU A 32 -14.51 1.33 -3.24
N PRO A 33 -14.70 2.66 -3.09
CA PRO A 33 -15.73 3.36 -3.85
C PRO A 33 -15.48 3.35 -5.37
N LEU A 34 -14.21 3.30 -5.82
CA LEU A 34 -13.88 3.14 -7.24
C LEU A 34 -14.39 1.80 -7.78
N ILE A 35 -14.15 0.69 -7.08
CA ILE A 35 -14.60 -0.64 -7.48
C ILE A 35 -16.13 -0.76 -7.35
N ASP A 36 -16.74 -0.15 -6.34
CA ASP A 36 -18.21 -0.09 -6.20
C ASP A 36 -18.86 0.63 -7.39
N ALA A 37 -18.31 1.78 -7.81
CA ALA A 37 -18.77 2.50 -9.00
C ALA A 37 -18.59 1.67 -10.28
N LEU A 38 -17.45 0.98 -10.41
CA LEU A 38 -17.18 0.09 -11.55
C LEU A 38 -18.19 -1.06 -11.63
N ILE A 39 -18.50 -1.70 -10.51
CA ILE A 39 -19.49 -2.79 -10.41
C ILE A 39 -20.91 -2.29 -10.75
N ALA A 40 -21.25 -1.06 -10.33
CA ALA A 40 -22.50 -0.40 -10.66
C ALA A 40 -22.59 0.08 -12.13
N ASN A 41 -21.48 -0.03 -12.88
CA ASN A 41 -21.32 0.49 -14.24
C ASN A 41 -21.53 2.02 -14.34
N ASP A 42 -21.19 2.75 -13.28
CA ASP A 42 -21.27 4.22 -13.24
C ASP A 42 -19.94 4.84 -13.68
N GLN A 43 -19.83 5.10 -14.98
CA GLN A 43 -18.59 5.61 -15.58
C GLN A 43 -18.28 7.07 -15.18
N GLU A 44 -19.28 7.85 -14.77
CA GLU A 44 -19.05 9.20 -14.27
C GLU A 44 -18.43 9.15 -12.87
N GLU A 45 -18.99 8.31 -12.00
CA GLU A 45 -18.47 8.12 -10.66
C GLU A 45 -17.08 7.45 -10.69
N VAL A 46 -16.82 6.49 -11.58
CA VAL A 46 -15.47 5.92 -11.79
C VAL A 46 -14.43 7.01 -12.07
N ARG A 47 -14.72 7.93 -13.00
CA ARG A 47 -13.78 9.04 -13.33
C ARG A 47 -13.59 9.99 -12.15
N LYS A 48 -14.65 10.26 -11.41
CA LYS A 48 -14.60 11.12 -10.22
C LYS A 48 -13.75 10.49 -9.12
N GLN A 49 -13.93 9.19 -8.85
CA GLN A 49 -13.13 8.46 -7.87
C GLN A 49 -11.67 8.32 -8.31
N ALA A 50 -11.40 8.01 -9.58
CA ALA A 50 -10.03 7.99 -10.11
C ALA A 50 -9.32 9.34 -9.95
N LYS A 51 -10.01 10.45 -10.23
CA LYS A 51 -9.46 11.80 -10.01
C LYS A 51 -9.22 12.08 -8.53
N HIS A 52 -10.10 11.62 -7.65
CA HIS A 52 -9.94 11.78 -6.21
C HIS A 52 -8.70 11.01 -5.69
N ILE A 53 -8.54 9.75 -6.11
CA ILE A 53 -7.37 8.93 -5.79
C ILE A 53 -6.08 9.62 -6.25
N SER A 54 -6.01 10.15 -7.48
CA SER A 54 -4.83 10.89 -7.97
C SER A 54 -4.50 12.13 -7.12
N GLN A 55 -5.49 12.76 -6.49
CA GLN A 55 -5.24 13.86 -5.54
C GLN A 55 -4.69 13.35 -4.21
N LEU A 56 -5.15 12.18 -3.74
CA LEU A 56 -4.69 11.55 -2.51
C LEU A 56 -3.25 11.01 -2.65
N GLU A 57 -2.94 10.36 -3.78
CA GLU A 57 -1.58 9.93 -4.15
C GLU A 57 -0.64 11.13 -4.12
N ARG A 58 -0.98 12.23 -4.80
CA ARG A 58 -0.13 13.42 -4.82
C ARG A 58 0.13 13.98 -3.43
N ALA A 59 -0.88 13.99 -2.56
CA ALA A 59 -0.74 14.42 -1.17
C ALA A 59 0.15 13.46 -0.35
N ALA A 60 0.19 12.17 -0.69
CA ALA A 60 1.09 11.19 -0.11
C ALA A 60 2.53 11.35 -0.64
N ASP A 61 2.72 11.60 -1.94
CA ASP A 61 4.04 11.88 -2.55
C ASP A 61 4.65 13.18 -1.99
N ASP A 62 3.85 14.25 -1.84
CA ASP A 62 4.30 15.49 -1.20
C ASP A 62 4.83 15.21 0.21
N GLN A 63 4.14 14.35 0.98
CA GLN A 63 4.60 13.94 2.30
C GLN A 63 5.87 13.07 2.23
N LYS A 64 5.97 12.14 1.27
CA LYS A 64 7.21 11.37 1.03
C LYS A 64 8.40 12.31 0.80
N ASN A 65 8.22 13.33 -0.04
CA ASN A 65 9.26 14.29 -0.37
C ASN A 65 9.66 15.13 0.85
N GLU A 66 8.69 15.57 1.65
CA GLU A 66 8.93 16.27 2.92
C GLU A 66 9.68 15.40 3.93
N VAL A 67 9.30 14.12 4.08
CA VAL A 67 10.02 13.19 4.96
C VAL A 67 11.46 13.01 4.50
N ARG A 68 11.68 12.81 3.20
CA ARG A 68 13.03 12.59 2.62
C ARG A 68 13.93 13.81 2.76
N SER A 69 13.39 15.02 2.65
CA SER A 69 14.14 16.27 2.81
C SER A 69 14.65 16.46 4.24
N HIS A 70 13.95 15.90 5.22
CA HIS A 70 14.28 15.98 6.64
C HIS A 70 15.14 14.81 7.16
N ILE A 71 15.41 13.78 6.35
CA ILE A 71 16.30 12.68 6.77
C ILE A 71 17.77 13.12 6.69
N PRO A 72 18.48 13.25 7.84
CA PRO A 72 19.86 13.69 7.82
C PRO A 72 20.76 12.64 7.13
N PRO A 73 21.91 13.05 6.56
CA PRO A 73 22.88 12.14 5.94
C PRO A 73 23.42 11.06 6.89
N ARG A 74 23.52 11.41 8.19
CA ARG A 74 23.90 10.51 9.29
C ARG A 74 22.73 10.45 10.27
N LEU A 75 22.10 9.29 10.36
CA LEU A 75 21.09 9.02 11.38
C LEU A 75 21.79 8.51 12.64
N PHE A 76 21.49 9.09 13.80
CA PHE A 76 21.80 8.50 15.10
C PHE A 76 20.75 7.45 15.50
N LEU A 77 20.32 6.63 14.53
CA LEU A 77 19.37 5.53 14.72
C LEU A 77 20.12 4.21 14.53
N PRO A 78 19.71 3.12 15.19
CA PRO A 78 20.27 1.78 14.99
C PRO A 78 19.89 1.16 13.62
N VAL A 79 19.27 1.93 12.72
CA VAL A 79 18.91 1.52 11.36
C VAL A 79 19.68 2.35 10.33
N ALA A 80 20.05 1.71 9.22
CA ALA A 80 20.77 2.39 8.15
C ALA A 80 19.82 3.31 7.36
N ARG A 81 20.31 4.50 6.98
CA ARG A 81 19.54 5.48 6.17
C ARG A 81 18.97 4.87 4.89
N ARG A 82 19.75 4.03 4.21
CA ARG A 82 19.29 3.34 2.99
C ARG A 82 18.05 2.49 3.24
N ASP A 83 18.02 1.79 4.37
CA ASP A 83 16.93 0.87 4.69
C ASP A 83 15.67 1.66 5.11
N LEU A 84 15.82 2.80 5.77
CA LEU A 84 14.70 3.74 6.01
C LEU A 84 14.13 4.32 4.71
N LEU A 85 14.99 4.70 3.76
CA LEU A 85 14.55 5.19 2.45
C LEU A 85 13.82 4.11 1.63
N ARG A 86 14.22 2.84 1.78
CA ARG A 86 13.50 1.71 1.18
C ARG A 86 12.12 1.52 1.80
N LEU A 87 12.01 1.61 3.13
CA LEU A 87 10.70 1.59 3.80
C LEU A 87 9.77 2.67 3.22
N ILE A 88 10.27 3.89 3.12
CA ILE A 88 9.51 5.04 2.58
C ILE A 88 9.04 4.78 1.14
N ALA A 89 9.90 4.18 0.31
CA ALA A 89 9.55 3.82 -1.05
C ALA A 89 8.48 2.72 -1.12
N HIS A 90 8.57 1.68 -0.29
CA HIS A 90 7.55 0.63 -0.24
C HIS A 90 6.19 1.14 0.26
N ILE A 91 6.19 2.07 1.21
CA ILE A 91 4.97 2.75 1.66
C ILE A 91 4.34 3.50 0.47
N ASP A 92 5.12 4.31 -0.22
CA ASP A 92 4.67 5.11 -1.36
C ASP A 92 4.04 4.25 -2.48
N SER A 93 4.67 3.14 -2.84
CA SER A 93 4.22 2.29 -3.95
C SER A 93 2.80 1.72 -3.76
N MET A 94 2.26 1.64 -2.53
CA MET A 94 0.84 1.26 -2.36
C MET A 94 -0.11 2.34 -2.90
N ALA A 95 0.22 3.63 -2.72
CA ALA A 95 -0.57 4.73 -3.27
C ALA A 95 -0.43 4.78 -4.79
N ASP A 96 0.79 4.59 -5.32
CA ASP A 96 1.05 4.51 -6.76
C ASP A 96 0.18 3.43 -7.43
N SER A 97 0.20 2.20 -6.90
CA SER A 97 -0.63 1.11 -7.43
C SER A 97 -2.13 1.42 -7.36
N THR A 98 -2.58 2.11 -6.30
CA THR A 98 -3.98 2.53 -6.18
C THR A 98 -4.34 3.58 -7.25
N GLU A 99 -3.46 4.55 -7.49
CA GLU A 99 -3.64 5.53 -8.58
C GLU A 99 -3.66 4.83 -9.95
N ASP A 100 -2.75 3.89 -10.19
CA ASP A 100 -2.66 3.16 -11.45
C ASP A 100 -3.95 2.39 -11.76
N VAL A 101 -4.63 1.80 -10.76
CA VAL A 101 -5.97 1.23 -10.95
C VAL A 101 -6.96 2.29 -11.44
N GLY A 102 -7.00 3.46 -10.79
CA GLY A 102 -7.86 4.59 -11.19
C GLY A 102 -7.56 5.09 -12.60
N VAL A 103 -6.27 5.24 -12.93
CA VAL A 103 -5.82 5.65 -14.27
C VAL A 103 -6.29 4.64 -15.31
N LEU A 104 -6.05 3.34 -15.09
CA LEU A 104 -6.46 2.29 -16.04
C LEU A 104 -7.97 2.31 -16.30
N LEU A 105 -8.78 2.43 -15.26
CA LEU A 105 -10.24 2.49 -15.38
C LEU A 105 -10.73 3.79 -16.03
N SER A 106 -9.95 4.86 -15.99
CA SER A 106 -10.26 6.11 -16.69
C SER A 106 -9.91 6.08 -18.19
N LEU A 107 -8.93 5.27 -18.60
CA LEU A 107 -8.47 5.17 -19.99
C LEU A 107 -9.49 4.48 -20.90
N ARG A 108 -10.20 3.50 -20.38
CA ARG A 108 -11.19 2.71 -21.11
C ARG A 108 -12.31 2.30 -20.17
N ALA A 109 -13.55 2.54 -20.57
CA ALA A 109 -14.71 2.00 -19.86
C ALA A 109 -14.62 0.47 -19.83
N MET A 110 -14.57 -0.06 -18.60
CA MET A 110 -14.57 -1.49 -18.33
C MET A 110 -15.91 -1.87 -17.73
N GLU A 111 -16.42 -3.03 -18.15
CA GLU A 111 -17.62 -3.64 -17.56
C GLU A 111 -17.20 -4.86 -16.76
N VAL A 112 -17.71 -4.98 -15.53
CA VAL A 112 -17.43 -6.13 -14.66
C VAL A 112 -18.39 -7.27 -15.01
N PRO A 113 -17.91 -8.42 -15.53
CA PRO A 113 -18.77 -9.57 -15.74
C PRO A 113 -19.41 -10.02 -14.42
N GLU A 114 -20.65 -10.50 -14.48
CA GLU A 114 -21.44 -10.86 -13.28
C GLU A 114 -20.69 -11.81 -12.32
N PRO A 115 -20.00 -12.87 -12.79
CA PRO A 115 -19.26 -13.78 -11.91
C PRO A 115 -18.08 -13.13 -11.18
N MET A 116 -17.57 -12.00 -11.68
CA MET A 116 -16.42 -11.30 -11.11
C MET A 116 -16.81 -10.26 -10.06
N LYS A 117 -18.06 -9.76 -10.02
CA LYS A 117 -18.45 -8.62 -9.15
C LYS A 117 -18.13 -8.85 -7.67
N ALA A 118 -18.65 -9.93 -7.09
CA ALA A 118 -18.42 -10.21 -5.67
C ALA A 118 -16.94 -10.56 -5.35
N PRO A 119 -16.26 -11.45 -6.13
CA PRO A 119 -14.83 -11.70 -5.92
C PRO A 119 -13.96 -10.45 -6.07
N LEU A 120 -14.26 -9.57 -7.03
CA LEU A 120 -13.51 -8.33 -7.27
C LEU A 120 -13.65 -7.37 -6.08
N ARG A 121 -14.86 -7.24 -5.53
CA ARG A 121 -15.08 -6.39 -4.36
C ARG A 121 -14.35 -6.91 -3.13
N LEU A 122 -14.42 -8.22 -2.87
CA LEU A 122 -13.69 -8.86 -1.78
C LEU A 122 -12.17 -8.72 -1.97
N TYR A 123 -11.68 -8.84 -3.20
CA TYR A 123 -10.27 -8.68 -3.52
C TYR A 123 -9.77 -7.26 -3.20
N ALA A 124 -10.54 -6.24 -3.57
CA ALA A 124 -10.25 -4.86 -3.19
C ALA A 124 -10.24 -4.65 -1.67
N GLU A 125 -11.18 -5.27 -0.93
CA GLU A 125 -11.18 -5.22 0.55
C GLU A 125 -9.92 -5.82 1.15
N LYS A 126 -9.46 -6.95 0.61
CA LYS A 126 -8.25 -7.62 1.08
C LYS A 126 -7.00 -6.80 0.79
N ALA A 127 -6.89 -6.20 -0.40
CA ALA A 127 -5.81 -5.29 -0.74
C ALA A 127 -5.75 -4.08 0.22
N VAL A 128 -6.89 -3.43 0.49
CA VAL A 128 -6.96 -2.32 1.45
C VAL A 128 -6.64 -2.77 2.87
N ALA A 129 -7.13 -3.94 3.29
CA ALA A 129 -6.82 -4.51 4.60
C ALA A 129 -5.32 -4.79 4.80
N SER A 130 -4.58 -5.13 3.74
CA SER A 130 -3.12 -5.28 3.78
C SER A 130 -2.42 -3.94 4.02
N ALA A 131 -2.86 -2.86 3.35
CA ALA A 131 -2.34 -1.51 3.61
C ALA A 131 -2.57 -1.08 5.08
N TYR A 132 -3.75 -1.41 5.62
CA TYR A 132 -4.07 -1.21 7.04
C TYR A 132 -3.12 -1.96 7.99
N ALA A 133 -2.85 -3.23 7.71
CA ALA A 133 -1.94 -4.03 8.54
C ALA A 133 -0.49 -3.50 8.46
N ALA A 134 -0.05 -3.05 7.28
CA ALA A 134 1.24 -2.39 7.13
C ALA A 134 1.30 -1.10 7.95
N ARG A 135 0.21 -0.32 8.03
CA ARG A 135 0.17 0.90 8.84
C ARG A 135 0.32 0.59 10.32
N ASP A 136 -0.37 -0.45 10.78
CA ASP A 136 -0.32 -0.85 12.17
C ASP A 136 1.08 -1.38 12.54
N LEU A 137 1.80 -2.00 11.60
CA LEU A 137 3.22 -2.32 11.76
C LEU A 137 4.10 -1.06 11.78
N VAL A 138 3.90 -0.12 10.84
CA VAL A 138 4.66 1.14 10.77
C VAL A 138 4.51 1.93 12.07
N LYS A 139 3.31 1.97 12.65
CA LYS A 139 3.04 2.63 13.95
C LYS A 139 3.81 2.02 15.13
N GLN A 140 4.37 0.82 14.99
CA GLN A 140 5.23 0.21 16.01
C GLN A 140 6.68 0.72 15.97
N ILE A 141 7.08 1.48 14.95
CA ILE A 141 8.49 1.85 14.70
C ILE A 141 9.11 2.64 15.86
N ASP A 142 8.37 3.53 16.51
CA ASP A 142 8.86 4.29 17.67
C ASP A 142 9.10 3.37 18.88
N GLY A 143 8.20 2.42 19.11
CA GLY A 143 8.34 1.42 20.17
C GLY A 143 9.50 0.45 19.90
N LEU A 144 9.73 0.08 18.64
CA LEU A 144 10.90 -0.69 18.22
C LEU A 144 12.18 0.09 18.43
N LEU A 145 12.21 1.36 18.03
CA LEU A 145 13.36 2.23 18.21
C LEU A 145 13.72 2.38 19.70
N ALA A 146 12.73 2.67 20.55
CA ALA A 146 12.93 2.79 22.00
C ALA A 146 13.46 1.49 22.64
N ALA A 147 13.09 0.33 22.09
CA ALA A 147 13.57 -0.97 22.51
C ALA A 147 14.87 -1.41 21.82
N GLY A 148 15.48 -0.57 20.98
CA GLY A 148 16.68 -0.91 20.21
C GLY A 148 16.48 -2.09 19.26
N PHE A 149 15.26 -2.24 18.72
CA PHE A 149 14.84 -3.31 17.79
C PHE A 149 14.92 -4.74 18.39
N LYS A 150 14.83 -4.86 19.72
CA LYS A 150 14.95 -6.14 20.44
C LYS A 150 13.78 -6.39 21.39
N GLY A 151 13.77 -7.58 21.99
CA GLY A 151 12.84 -7.96 23.05
C GLY A 151 11.37 -8.01 22.61
N ARG A 152 10.46 -7.66 23.53
CA ARG A 152 9.00 -7.76 23.31
C ARG A 152 8.50 -6.90 22.14
N ALA A 153 9.11 -5.74 21.89
CA ALA A 153 8.73 -4.91 20.75
C ALA A 153 9.03 -5.61 19.41
N ALA A 154 10.21 -6.25 19.30
CA ALA A 154 10.58 -7.03 18.14
C ALA A 154 9.68 -8.27 17.95
N SER A 155 9.30 -8.96 19.02
CA SER A 155 8.36 -10.09 18.94
C SER A 155 7.00 -9.67 18.36
N ARG A 156 6.41 -8.59 18.86
CA ARG A 156 5.13 -8.06 18.34
C ARG A 156 5.23 -7.67 16.87
N ALA A 157 6.30 -7.00 16.47
CA ALA A 157 6.52 -6.65 15.07
C ALA A 157 6.63 -7.90 14.19
N LYS A 158 7.32 -8.96 14.64
CA LYS A 158 7.39 -10.24 13.92
C LYS A 158 6.02 -10.90 13.77
N GLU A 159 5.17 -10.85 14.79
CA GLU A 159 3.79 -11.34 14.71
C GLU A 159 2.99 -10.56 13.67
N SER A 160 3.07 -9.22 13.66
CA SER A 160 2.44 -8.38 12.64
C SER A 160 2.95 -8.68 11.23
N ILE A 161 4.25 -8.95 11.08
CA ILE A 161 4.83 -9.33 9.79
C ILE A 161 4.30 -10.68 9.30
N VAL A 162 4.15 -11.67 10.18
CA VAL A 162 3.55 -12.97 9.81
C VAL A 162 2.09 -12.78 9.41
N ALA A 163 1.33 -11.95 10.11
CA ALA A 163 -0.04 -11.63 9.75
C ALA A 163 -0.14 -10.95 8.37
N LEU A 164 0.78 -10.03 8.04
CA LEU A 164 0.88 -9.42 6.71
C LEU A 164 1.11 -10.45 5.60
N SER A 165 2.10 -11.35 5.76
CA SER A 165 2.35 -12.42 4.77
C SER A 165 1.13 -13.34 4.59
N LEU A 166 0.34 -13.59 5.64
CA LEU A 166 -0.90 -14.36 5.51
C LEU A 166 -1.98 -13.59 4.73
N GLN A 167 -2.08 -12.27 4.91
CA GLN A 167 -3.05 -11.44 4.17
C GLN A 167 -2.68 -11.30 2.70
N GLU A 168 -1.40 -11.12 2.37
CA GLU A 168 -0.89 -11.14 1.00
C GLU A 168 -1.27 -12.47 0.32
N HIS A 169 -1.02 -13.60 0.98
CA HIS A 169 -1.33 -14.91 0.41
C HIS A 169 -2.83 -15.12 0.12
N GLU A 170 -3.71 -14.61 0.98
CA GLU A 170 -5.16 -14.64 0.73
C GLU A 170 -5.57 -13.69 -0.42
N THR A 171 -4.85 -12.59 -0.60
CA THR A 171 -5.06 -11.63 -1.70
C THR A 171 -4.63 -12.28 -3.02
N ASP A 172 -3.49 -12.94 -3.06
CA ASP A 172 -2.99 -13.70 -4.21
C ASP A 172 -3.96 -14.78 -4.69
N LYS A 173 -4.57 -15.53 -3.76
CA LYS A 173 -5.59 -16.54 -4.10
C LYS A 173 -6.79 -15.93 -4.83
N LEU A 174 -7.22 -14.74 -4.41
CA LEU A 174 -8.32 -14.02 -5.05
C LEU A 174 -7.92 -13.48 -6.42
N GLN A 175 -6.69 -12.99 -6.57
CA GLN A 175 -6.12 -12.59 -7.86
C GLN A 175 -6.14 -13.76 -8.85
N ASP A 176 -5.65 -14.93 -8.42
CA ASP A 176 -5.64 -16.16 -9.20
C ASP A 176 -7.06 -16.61 -9.60
N GLN A 177 -8.01 -16.51 -8.67
CA GLN A 177 -9.41 -16.83 -8.93
C GLN A 177 -10.00 -15.88 -9.98
N LEU A 178 -9.78 -14.57 -9.84
CA LEU A 178 -10.26 -13.57 -10.78
C LEU A 178 -9.64 -13.73 -12.17
N ALA A 179 -8.33 -13.99 -12.24
CA ALA A 179 -7.65 -14.27 -13.51
C ALA A 179 -8.24 -15.51 -14.21
N LYS A 180 -8.51 -16.59 -13.47
CA LYS A 180 -9.18 -17.79 -14.01
C LYS A 180 -10.58 -17.46 -14.56
N LEU A 181 -11.36 -16.64 -13.85
CA LEU A 181 -12.67 -16.20 -14.32
C LEU A 181 -12.56 -15.41 -15.64
N VAL A 182 -11.61 -14.46 -15.73
CA VAL A 182 -11.37 -13.69 -16.96
C VAL A 182 -11.10 -14.62 -18.15
N PHE A 183 -10.22 -15.61 -17.99
CA PHE A 183 -9.90 -16.55 -19.08
C PHE A 183 -11.01 -17.56 -19.38
N GLN A 184 -11.85 -17.92 -18.41
CA GLN A 184 -13.04 -18.72 -18.67
C GLN A 184 -14.02 -17.98 -19.59
N MET A 185 -14.01 -16.65 -19.55
CA MET A 185 -14.85 -15.78 -20.37
C MET A 185 -14.13 -15.25 -21.63
N GLU A 186 -13.03 -15.91 -22.06
CA GLU A 186 -12.22 -15.46 -23.20
C GLU A 186 -13.01 -15.30 -24.50
N LYS A 187 -14.07 -16.10 -24.70
CA LYS A 187 -14.92 -16.02 -25.89
C LYS A 187 -15.90 -14.84 -25.85
N GLU A 188 -16.25 -14.35 -24.66
CA GLU A 188 -17.14 -13.21 -24.48
C GLU A 188 -16.38 -11.87 -24.37
N LEU A 189 -15.13 -11.92 -23.91
CA LEU A 189 -14.29 -10.73 -23.73
C LEU A 189 -13.39 -10.49 -24.95
N SER A 190 -13.33 -9.23 -25.41
CA SER A 190 -12.32 -8.87 -26.41
C SER A 190 -10.89 -9.07 -25.84
N PRO A 191 -9.90 -9.44 -26.67
CA PRO A 191 -8.51 -9.59 -26.20
C PRO A 191 -7.96 -8.37 -25.45
N VAL A 192 -8.35 -7.16 -25.88
CA VAL A 192 -7.97 -5.91 -25.19
C VAL A 192 -8.59 -5.82 -23.80
N ALA A 193 -9.84 -6.27 -23.63
CA ALA A 193 -10.49 -6.30 -22.32
C ALA A 193 -9.79 -7.30 -21.37
N ILE A 194 -9.38 -8.47 -21.88
CA ILE A 194 -8.61 -9.45 -21.11
C ILE A 194 -7.28 -8.85 -20.65
N MET A 195 -6.53 -8.22 -21.56
CA MET A 195 -5.26 -7.55 -21.23
C MET A 195 -5.44 -6.46 -20.17
N MET A 196 -6.48 -5.63 -20.31
CA MET A 196 -6.82 -4.59 -19.33
C MET A 196 -7.16 -5.18 -17.98
N TRP A 197 -7.99 -6.23 -17.93
CA TRP A 197 -8.33 -6.92 -16.68
C TRP A 197 -7.11 -7.50 -15.99
N MET A 198 -6.22 -8.18 -16.74
CA MET A 198 -4.99 -8.73 -16.16
C MET A 198 -4.09 -7.64 -15.57
N LYS A 199 -4.06 -6.44 -16.18
CA LYS A 199 -3.31 -5.30 -15.62
C LYS A 199 -4.00 -4.74 -14.37
N ILE A 200 -5.30 -4.47 -14.41
CA ILE A 200 -6.07 -3.96 -13.26
C ILE A 200 -5.94 -4.90 -12.06
N LEU A 201 -6.10 -6.21 -12.27
CA LEU A 201 -5.97 -7.19 -11.19
C LEU A 201 -4.56 -7.18 -10.60
N ARG A 202 -3.52 -7.06 -11.43
CA ARG A 202 -2.14 -6.94 -10.94
C ARG A 202 -1.94 -5.71 -10.07
N GLU A 203 -2.39 -4.53 -10.53
CA GLU A 203 -2.20 -3.29 -9.75
C GLU A 203 -2.93 -3.35 -8.40
N ILE A 204 -4.11 -3.98 -8.32
CA ILE A 204 -4.80 -4.20 -7.04
C ILE A 204 -3.98 -5.12 -6.12
N GLY A 205 -3.41 -6.20 -6.66
CA GLY A 205 -2.56 -7.12 -5.90
C GLY A 205 -1.26 -6.48 -5.42
N ASP A 206 -0.69 -5.58 -6.23
CA ASP A 206 0.56 -4.91 -5.91
C ASP A 206 0.44 -4.01 -4.66
N ILE A 207 -0.76 -3.53 -4.32
CA ILE A 207 -1.02 -2.87 -3.02
C ILE A 207 -0.67 -3.80 -1.85
N ALA A 208 -1.12 -5.06 -1.89
CA ALA A 208 -0.83 -6.04 -0.85
C ALA A 208 0.65 -6.48 -0.88
N ASN A 209 1.24 -6.63 -2.07
CA ASN A 209 2.66 -6.95 -2.23
C ASN A 209 3.54 -5.86 -1.62
N HIS A 210 3.22 -4.59 -1.86
CA HIS A 210 3.95 -3.45 -1.29
C HIS A 210 3.77 -3.36 0.23
N ALA A 211 2.58 -3.69 0.75
CA ALA A 211 2.34 -3.84 2.18
C ALA A 211 3.20 -4.96 2.81
N GLU A 212 3.38 -6.10 2.13
CA GLU A 212 4.28 -7.16 2.60
C GLU A 212 5.75 -6.71 2.58
N ASN A 213 6.18 -6.00 1.53
CA ASN A 213 7.54 -5.45 1.44
C ASN A 213 7.87 -4.48 2.59
N VAL A 214 6.88 -3.73 3.10
CA VAL A 214 7.02 -2.98 4.36
C VAL A 214 7.36 -3.92 5.52
N GLY A 215 6.67 -5.05 5.64
CA GLY A 215 6.96 -6.10 6.61
C GLY A 215 8.37 -6.68 6.49
N ASP A 216 8.81 -6.97 5.27
CA ASP A 216 10.17 -7.45 5.00
C ASP A 216 11.24 -6.43 5.40
N GLN A 217 10.98 -5.14 5.14
CA GLN A 217 11.88 -4.09 5.57
C GLN A 217 12.00 -4.00 7.09
N PHE A 218 10.92 -4.30 7.84
CA PHE A 218 10.96 -4.44 9.30
C PHE A 218 11.70 -5.70 9.74
N ARG A 219 11.59 -6.84 9.03
CA ARG A 219 12.41 -8.04 9.31
C ARG A 219 13.90 -7.68 9.27
N LEU A 220 14.32 -6.90 8.28
CA LEU A 220 15.70 -6.43 8.14
C LEU A 220 16.15 -5.48 9.27
N PHE A 221 15.24 -4.67 9.82
CA PHE A 221 15.57 -3.84 10.98
C PHE A 221 15.79 -4.67 12.24
N ILE A 222 15.00 -5.73 12.43
CA ILE A 222 15.03 -6.59 13.63
C ILE A 222 16.17 -7.61 13.58
N ALA A 223 16.61 -8.03 12.38
CA ALA A 223 17.65 -9.03 12.22
C ALA A 223 19.08 -8.53 12.52
N LYS A 224 19.26 -7.23 12.79
CA LYS A 224 20.55 -6.60 13.11
C LYS A 224 20.78 -6.53 14.62
#